data_AF-A0A951K9E2-F1
#
_entry.id   AF-A0A951K9E2-F1
#
_cell.length_a   1.000
_cell.length_b   1.000
_cell.length_c   1.000
_cell.angle_alpha   90.00
_cell.angle_beta   90.00
_cell.angle_gamma   90.00
#
_symmetry.space_group_name_H-M   'P 1'
#
loop_
_entity.id
_entity.type
_entity.pdbx_description
1 polymer ?
#
loop_
_entity_poly.entity_id
_entity_poly.type
_entity_poly.pdbx_seq_one_letter_code
_entity_poly.pdbx_strand_id
1 'polypeptide(L)'
;MSRRGPMGWLGERTPPELAALAGGALVLGWLGWDLALWDPRQQLLLHAVAAVAVGGLAVAAVRGAELPRTPLDLPVLALIAGFAAATASAMNHGMSLRAMAAILATAAMLPLLLLAIRHRPSWVGVLASLPVLVLALPSLAYLLWRRLDWVLAGAPGIPPLRLLNEGTPFGSVAVPPFMIWPAWVLAGLIEPPSVRRPIRIGLVAVGIPLTILSGSRSAWLAIGVTLLVAGVPWVWGRRHRLWPPGGLDPRQAVIGLGLLLLAGLAAMLVVPRLTAVTSLLYRAGLWRDSLAAWSTDPLLGIGPGFMPYARQAAAADYSFPVRQPHSHNLPLGVLGDAGIVGLAAALGLVLAIAVVAGPWRARTANGRGAGLALLGLGVGGLFEDLTFLPNFNLLAIGLLALALTDAGAVRWTRPPVAAWRRIALVGGTVLAAAALAPAVLLGDASAIAHRAGVDAWERGDPAAARNDLILAASLDRW
;
A
#
# COMPACT_ATOMS: atom_id res chain seq x y z
N MET A 1 -1.17 31.14 24.11
CA MET A 1 -1.79 29.82 23.78
C MET A 1 -3.31 29.99 23.87
N SER A 2 -4.02 30.06 22.75
CA SER A 2 -5.47 30.25 22.76
C SER A 2 -6.16 28.97 23.25
N ARG A 3 -7.10 29.11 24.19
CA ARG A 3 -7.95 28.03 24.74
C ARG A 3 -9.00 27.56 23.72
N ARG A 4 -8.62 27.33 22.47
CA ARG A 4 -9.56 26.73 21.51
C ARG A 4 -9.55 25.23 21.72
N GLY A 5 -10.74 24.65 21.89
CA GLY A 5 -10.91 23.21 22.02
C GLY A 5 -10.34 22.45 20.81
N PRO A 6 -10.22 21.12 20.90
CA PRO A 6 -9.56 20.28 19.90
C PRO A 6 -10.14 20.37 18.48
N MET A 7 -11.32 20.99 18.30
CA MET A 7 -11.97 21.21 17.00
C MET A 7 -12.05 22.68 16.57
N GLY A 8 -11.57 23.64 17.37
CA GLY A 8 -11.62 25.07 17.03
C GLY A 8 -10.82 25.44 15.78
N TRP A 9 -10.05 24.51 15.22
CA TRP A 9 -9.32 24.65 13.97
C TRP A 9 -10.17 24.37 12.72
N LEU A 10 -11.33 23.70 12.84
CA LEU A 10 -12.22 23.41 11.70
C LEU A 10 -13.02 24.64 11.26
N GLY A 11 -13.33 25.55 12.18
CA GLY A 11 -14.14 26.75 11.90
C GLY A 11 -13.44 27.83 11.05
N GLU A 12 -12.12 27.74 10.86
CA GLU A 12 -11.33 28.73 10.08
C GLU A 12 -10.99 28.24 8.67
N ARG A 13 -11.63 27.17 8.20
CA ARG A 13 -11.27 26.50 6.95
C ARG A 13 -12.05 27.02 5.78
N THR A 14 -11.34 27.14 4.65
CA THR A 14 -11.99 27.49 3.39
C THR A 14 -12.78 26.28 2.85
N PRO A 15 -13.85 26.50 2.06
CA PRO A 15 -14.59 25.39 1.45
C PRO A 15 -13.71 24.40 0.66
N PRO A 16 -12.69 24.84 -0.14
CA PRO A 16 -11.77 23.92 -0.81
C PRO A 16 -10.95 23.06 0.16
N GLU A 17 -10.55 23.60 1.30
CA GLU A 17 -9.83 22.84 2.33
C GLU A 17 -10.70 21.78 2.97
N LEU A 18 -11.97 22.11 3.26
CA LEU A 18 -12.94 21.16 3.77
C LEU A 18 -13.25 20.06 2.74
N ALA A 19 -13.38 20.40 1.46
CA ALA A 19 -13.56 19.43 0.38
C ALA A 19 -12.35 18.49 0.24
N ALA A 20 -11.13 19.02 0.32
CA ALA A 20 -9.91 18.20 0.28
C ALA A 20 -9.80 17.25 1.48
N LEU A 21 -10.17 17.72 2.68
CA LEU A 21 -10.24 16.89 3.88
C LEU A 21 -11.30 15.78 3.73
N ALA A 22 -12.49 16.13 3.24
CA ALA A 22 -13.56 15.17 2.99
C ALA A 22 -13.12 14.12 1.95
N GLY A 23 -12.50 14.54 0.85
CA GLY A 23 -11.96 13.64 -0.17
C GLY A 23 -10.88 12.71 0.38
N GLY A 24 -9.92 13.25 1.15
CA GLY A 24 -8.89 12.44 1.80
C GLY A 24 -9.45 11.44 2.81
N ALA A 25 -10.45 11.84 3.60
CA ALA A 25 -11.13 10.96 4.54
C ALA A 25 -11.94 9.88 3.82
N LEU A 26 -12.61 10.21 2.71
CA LEU A 26 -13.35 9.27 1.88
C LEU A 26 -12.43 8.21 1.27
N VAL A 27 -11.28 8.62 0.73
CA VAL A 27 -10.29 7.70 0.15
C VAL A 27 -9.68 6.80 1.23
N LEU A 28 -9.11 7.39 2.28
CA LEU A 28 -8.39 6.65 3.32
C LEU A 28 -9.29 5.90 4.30
N GLY A 29 -10.57 6.27 4.41
CA GLY A 29 -11.54 5.61 5.27
C GLY A 29 -12.42 4.58 4.58
N TRP A 30 -12.52 4.64 3.25
CA TRP A 30 -13.48 3.81 2.54
C TRP A 30 -12.99 3.36 1.16
N LEU A 31 -12.82 4.27 0.20
CA LEU A 31 -12.64 3.89 -1.21
C LEU A 31 -11.34 3.15 -1.50
N GLY A 32 -10.22 3.57 -0.91
CA GLY A 32 -8.91 3.02 -1.26
C GLY A 32 -8.58 1.69 -0.59
N TRP A 33 -9.55 1.02 0.02
CA TRP A 33 -9.40 -0.32 0.59
C TRP A 33 -9.95 -1.39 -0.37
N ASP A 34 -10.42 -2.51 0.16
CA ASP A 34 -10.83 -3.67 -0.63
C ASP A 34 -12.04 -3.38 -1.52
N LEU A 35 -12.88 -2.40 -1.17
CA LEU A 35 -14.12 -2.17 -1.90
C LEU A 35 -13.91 -1.70 -3.35
N ALA A 36 -12.94 -0.82 -3.62
CA ALA A 36 -12.65 -0.41 -5.00
C ALA A 36 -12.04 -1.53 -5.85
N LEU A 37 -11.58 -2.63 -5.23
CA LEU A 37 -11.15 -3.83 -5.95
C LEU A 37 -12.34 -4.65 -6.47
N TRP A 38 -13.45 -4.66 -5.72
CA TRP A 38 -14.60 -5.54 -5.97
C TRP A 38 -15.81 -4.82 -6.55
N ASP A 39 -15.92 -3.51 -6.37
CA ASP A 39 -17.01 -2.68 -6.89
C ASP A 39 -16.49 -1.65 -7.90
N PRO A 40 -16.78 -1.84 -9.20
CA PRO A 40 -16.29 -0.95 -10.26
C PRO A 40 -16.87 0.48 -10.17
N ARG A 41 -17.99 0.68 -9.46
CA ARG A 41 -18.54 2.02 -9.21
C ARG A 41 -17.66 2.80 -8.24
N GLN A 42 -17.13 2.11 -7.23
CA GLN A 42 -16.22 2.68 -6.26
C GLN A 42 -14.83 2.87 -6.87
N GLN A 43 -14.41 1.95 -7.75
CA GLN A 43 -13.21 2.10 -8.56
C GLN A 43 -13.27 3.37 -9.43
N LEU A 44 -14.38 3.60 -10.12
CA LEU A 44 -14.59 4.82 -10.92
C LEU A 44 -14.50 6.08 -10.05
N LEU A 45 -15.11 6.07 -8.86
CA LEU A 45 -15.02 7.21 -7.94
C LEU A 45 -13.57 7.45 -7.47
N LEU A 46 -12.82 6.38 -7.19
CA LEU A 46 -11.41 6.47 -6.85
C LEU A 46 -10.59 7.06 -8.01
N HIS A 47 -10.82 6.61 -9.24
CA HIS A 47 -10.18 7.16 -10.44
C HIS A 47 -10.52 8.63 -10.65
N ALA A 48 -11.77 9.03 -10.44
CA ALA A 48 -12.21 10.42 -10.54
C ALA A 48 -11.50 11.30 -9.51
N VAL A 49 -11.40 10.86 -8.25
CA VAL A 49 -10.67 11.58 -7.19
C VAL A 49 -9.18 11.71 -7.54
N ALA A 50 -8.56 10.64 -8.04
CA ALA A 50 -7.17 10.67 -8.47
C ALA A 50 -6.96 11.65 -9.64
N ALA A 51 -7.84 11.64 -10.65
CA ALA A 51 -7.79 12.55 -11.78
C ALA A 51 -7.93 14.01 -11.35
N VAL A 52 -8.84 14.32 -10.42
CA VAL A 52 -8.99 15.67 -9.85
C VAL A 52 -7.73 16.10 -9.10
N ALA A 53 -7.12 15.21 -8.31
CA ALA A 53 -5.90 15.51 -7.57
C ALA A 53 -4.70 15.80 -8.51
N VAL A 54 -4.51 14.97 -9.53
CA VAL A 54 -3.46 15.16 -10.56
C VAL A 54 -3.72 16.42 -11.39
N GLY A 55 -4.96 16.66 -11.80
CA GLY A 55 -5.37 17.88 -12.49
C GLY A 55 -5.10 19.13 -11.65
N GLY A 56 -5.38 19.08 -10.34
CA GLY A 56 -5.07 20.15 -9.40
C GLY A 56 -3.57 20.46 -9.31
N LEU A 57 -2.72 19.44 -9.34
CA LEU A 57 -1.26 19.60 -9.40
C LEU A 57 -0.83 20.30 -10.70
N ALA A 58 -1.39 19.91 -11.85
CA ALA A 58 -1.11 20.53 -13.13
C ALA A 58 -1.56 22.00 -13.17
N VAL A 59 -2.75 22.31 -12.65
CA VAL A 59 -3.24 23.70 -12.52
C VAL A 59 -2.33 24.53 -11.61
N ALA A 60 -1.88 23.97 -10.48
CA ALA A 60 -0.93 24.63 -9.59
C ALA A 60 0.40 24.94 -10.31
N ALA A 61 0.91 23.99 -11.10
CA ALA A 61 2.10 24.16 -11.93
C ALA A 61 1.96 25.34 -12.91
N VAL A 62 0.84 25.40 -13.64
CA VAL A 62 0.55 26.45 -14.63
C VAL A 62 0.44 27.82 -13.97
N ARG A 63 -0.14 27.87 -12.77
CA ARG A 63 -0.25 29.09 -11.95
C ARG A 63 1.07 29.52 -11.30
N GLY A 64 2.17 28.80 -11.55
CA GLY A 64 3.49 29.17 -11.06
C GLY A 64 3.74 28.78 -9.61
N ALA A 65 2.98 27.82 -9.06
CA ALA A 65 3.25 27.27 -7.74
C ALA A 65 4.62 26.59 -7.71
N GLU A 66 5.25 26.60 -6.54
CA GLU A 66 6.46 25.82 -6.30
C GLU A 66 6.11 24.33 -6.23
N LEU A 67 6.77 23.53 -7.06
CA LEU A 67 6.61 22.09 -7.08
C LEU A 67 7.85 21.41 -6.49
N PRO A 68 7.67 20.25 -5.82
CA PRO A 68 8.79 19.49 -5.32
C PRO A 68 9.53 18.81 -6.48
N ARG A 69 10.86 18.81 -6.39
CA ARG A 69 11.78 18.04 -7.21
C ARG A 69 12.61 17.15 -6.33
N THR A 70 12.75 15.90 -6.73
CA THR A 70 13.49 14.91 -5.96
C THR A 70 14.56 14.24 -6.83
N PRO A 71 15.63 13.70 -6.23
CA PRO A 71 16.55 12.81 -6.93
C PRO A 71 15.88 11.55 -7.49
N LEU A 72 14.66 11.23 -7.04
CA LEU A 72 13.90 10.06 -7.49
C LEU A 72 13.11 10.31 -8.78
N ASP A 73 13.01 11.56 -9.25
CA ASP A 73 12.23 11.89 -10.44
C ASP A 73 12.68 11.05 -11.65
N LEU A 74 13.99 10.91 -11.88
CA LEU A 74 14.52 10.10 -12.99
C LEU A 74 14.32 8.59 -12.80
N PRO A 75 14.66 7.97 -11.65
CA PRO A 75 14.33 6.56 -11.39
C PRO A 75 12.83 6.23 -11.51
N VAL A 76 11.94 7.11 -11.04
CA VAL A 76 10.49 6.94 -11.19
C VAL A 76 10.09 7.00 -12.67
N LEU A 77 10.62 7.96 -13.44
CA LEU A 77 10.37 8.04 -14.88
C LEU A 77 10.90 6.82 -15.64
N ALA A 78 12.06 6.28 -15.25
CA ALA A 78 12.60 5.06 -15.85
C ALA A 78 11.67 3.85 -15.62
N LEU A 79 11.11 3.72 -14.41
CA LEU A 79 10.14 2.66 -14.10
C LEU A 79 8.84 2.85 -14.89
N ILE A 80 8.31 4.07 -14.95
CA ILE A 80 7.14 4.44 -15.77
C ILE A 80 7.39 4.10 -17.25
N ALA A 81 8.58 4.41 -17.77
CA ALA A 81 8.96 4.09 -19.14
C ALA A 81 9.01 2.57 -19.39
N GLY A 82 9.50 1.79 -18.42
CA GLY A 82 9.45 0.33 -18.47
C GLY A 82 8.01 -0.20 -18.57
N PHE A 83 7.11 0.27 -17.71
CA PHE A 83 5.69 -0.09 -17.79
C PHE A 83 5.00 0.41 -19.07
N ALA A 84 5.38 1.57 -19.59
CA ALA A 84 4.85 2.09 -20.85
C ALA A 84 5.28 1.22 -22.04
N ALA A 85 6.54 0.77 -22.07
CA ALA A 85 7.04 -0.14 -23.08
C ALA A 85 6.31 -1.49 -23.01
N ALA A 86 6.12 -2.03 -21.80
CA ALA A 86 5.34 -3.25 -21.57
C ALA A 86 3.86 -3.10 -22.00
N THR A 87 3.27 -1.93 -21.77
CA THR A 87 1.90 -1.64 -22.21
C THR A 87 1.79 -1.63 -23.75
N ALA A 88 2.84 -1.19 -24.44
CA ALA A 88 2.88 -1.16 -25.90
C ALA A 88 3.09 -2.55 -26.53
N SER A 89 3.65 -3.51 -25.80
CA SER A 89 3.81 -4.91 -26.23
C SER A 89 2.82 -5.87 -25.55
N ALA A 90 1.82 -5.35 -24.84
CA ALA A 90 0.99 -6.13 -23.95
C ALA A 90 0.14 -7.17 -24.67
N MET A 91 -0.09 -8.31 -24.00
CA MET A 91 -1.03 -9.34 -24.47
C MET A 91 -2.48 -8.84 -24.51
N ASN A 92 -2.84 -7.90 -23.62
CA ASN A 92 -4.12 -7.19 -23.64
C ASN A 92 -3.89 -5.69 -23.45
N HIS A 93 -4.07 -4.93 -24.53
CA HIS A 93 -3.82 -3.49 -24.58
C HIS A 93 -4.78 -2.71 -23.69
N GLY A 94 -6.06 -3.08 -23.65
CA GLY A 94 -7.09 -2.39 -22.87
C GLY A 94 -6.82 -2.41 -21.37
N MET A 95 -6.57 -3.60 -20.82
CA MET A 95 -6.21 -3.78 -19.42
C MET A 95 -4.89 -3.07 -19.10
N SER A 96 -3.89 -3.18 -19.98
CA SER A 96 -2.59 -2.57 -19.77
C SER A 96 -2.64 -1.04 -19.81
N LEU A 97 -3.44 -0.44 -20.70
CA LEU A 97 -3.66 1.00 -20.74
C LEU A 97 -4.34 1.51 -19.46
N ARG A 98 -5.33 0.77 -18.93
CA ARG A 98 -5.97 1.10 -17.64
C ARG A 98 -4.98 1.03 -16.48
N ALA A 99 -4.21 -0.05 -16.42
CA ALA A 99 -3.17 -0.21 -15.40
C ALA A 99 -2.10 0.88 -15.51
N MET A 100 -1.69 1.24 -16.72
CA MET A 100 -0.75 2.33 -16.98
C MET A 100 -1.28 3.69 -16.48
N ALA A 101 -2.57 3.96 -16.67
CA ALA A 101 -3.21 5.15 -16.12
C ALA A 101 -3.16 5.17 -14.58
N ALA A 102 -3.44 4.03 -13.93
CA ALA A 102 -3.33 3.89 -12.49
C ALA A 102 -1.89 4.04 -11.97
N ILE A 103 -0.90 3.52 -12.70
CA ILE A 103 0.54 3.66 -12.40
C ILE A 103 0.94 5.14 -12.44
N LEU A 104 0.56 5.87 -13.49
CA LEU A 104 0.84 7.31 -13.62
C LEU A 104 0.16 8.13 -12.51
N ALA A 105 -1.11 7.84 -12.22
CA ALA A 105 -1.83 8.49 -11.13
C ALA A 105 -1.15 8.23 -9.78
N THR A 106 -0.73 6.99 -9.53
CA THR A 106 -0.01 6.60 -8.30
C THR A 106 1.34 7.31 -8.19
N ALA A 107 2.12 7.38 -9.26
CA ALA A 107 3.39 8.10 -9.28
C ALA A 107 3.20 9.60 -8.99
N ALA A 108 2.13 10.20 -9.50
CA ALA A 108 1.78 11.60 -9.24
C ALA A 108 1.34 11.86 -7.79
N MET A 109 1.06 10.83 -6.98
CA MET A 109 0.76 11.01 -5.54
C MET A 109 1.99 11.41 -4.74
N LEU A 110 3.22 11.11 -5.19
CA LEU A 110 4.44 11.52 -4.48
C LEU A 110 4.57 13.06 -4.37
N PRO A 111 4.54 13.85 -5.46
CA PRO A 111 4.59 15.30 -5.36
C PRO A 111 3.39 15.89 -4.61
N LEU A 112 2.20 15.29 -4.72
CA LEU A 112 1.02 15.69 -3.94
C LEU A 112 1.22 15.49 -2.43
N LEU A 113 1.75 14.34 -2.01
CA LEU A 113 2.04 14.06 -0.60
C LEU A 113 3.18 14.93 -0.07
N LEU A 114 4.19 15.23 -0.87
CA LEU A 114 5.23 16.19 -0.50
C LEU A 114 4.65 17.60 -0.25
N LEU A 115 3.73 18.07 -1.11
CA LEU A 115 3.01 19.33 -0.90
C LEU A 115 2.14 19.28 0.35
N ALA A 116 1.39 18.19 0.54
CA ALA A 116 0.53 18.01 1.70
C ALA A 116 1.32 17.99 3.01
N ILE A 117 2.47 17.30 3.06
CA ILE A 117 3.36 17.28 4.23
C ILE A 117 3.98 18.66 4.48
N ARG A 118 4.39 19.39 3.43
CA ARG A 118 4.94 20.77 3.59
C ARG A 118 3.91 21.72 4.21
N HIS A 119 2.67 21.68 3.73
CA HIS A 119 1.68 22.71 4.06
C HIS A 119 0.74 22.30 5.20
N ARG A 120 0.46 21.01 5.35
CA ARG A 120 -0.55 20.45 6.28
C ARG A 120 -0.09 19.11 6.89
N PRO A 121 1.09 19.04 7.54
CA PRO A 121 1.64 17.77 8.05
C PRO A 121 0.71 17.08 9.05
N SER A 122 0.09 17.85 9.94
CA SER A 122 -0.88 17.31 10.91
C SER A 122 -2.09 16.67 10.25
N TRP A 123 -2.56 17.18 9.10
CA TRP A 123 -3.69 16.59 8.37
C TRP A 123 -3.31 15.28 7.72
N VAL A 124 -2.13 15.22 7.10
CA VAL A 124 -1.58 13.97 6.57
C VAL A 124 -1.49 12.93 7.68
N GLY A 125 -0.98 13.32 8.85
CA GLY A 125 -0.91 12.45 10.02
C GLY A 125 -2.28 11.93 10.45
N VAL A 126 -3.29 12.79 10.62
CA VAL A 126 -4.65 12.38 11.03
C VAL A 126 -5.32 11.51 9.97
N LEU A 127 -5.33 11.93 8.70
CA LEU A 127 -6.00 11.21 7.61
C LEU A 127 -5.36 9.85 7.32
N ALA A 128 -4.04 9.71 7.49
CA ALA A 128 -3.36 8.43 7.32
C ALA A 128 -3.58 7.47 8.50
N SER A 129 -3.78 7.99 9.72
CA SER A 129 -3.73 7.17 10.94
C SER A 129 -5.08 6.87 11.55
N LEU A 130 -6.00 7.85 11.57
CA LEU A 130 -7.31 7.69 12.20
C LEU A 130 -8.18 6.65 11.48
N PRO A 131 -8.31 6.66 10.14
CA PRO A 131 -9.10 5.65 9.46
C PRO A 131 -8.55 4.23 9.63
N VAL A 132 -7.22 4.06 9.59
CA VAL A 132 -6.57 2.78 9.86
C VAL A 132 -6.90 2.30 11.27
N LEU A 133 -6.86 3.17 12.28
CA LEU A 133 -7.23 2.82 13.65
C LEU A 133 -8.72 2.44 13.77
N VAL A 134 -9.60 3.22 13.15
CA VAL A 134 -11.06 3.01 13.16
C VAL A 134 -11.43 1.67 12.51
N LEU A 135 -10.75 1.26 11.43
CA LEU A 135 -10.96 -0.03 10.78
C LEU A 135 -10.28 -1.20 11.51
N ALA A 136 -9.14 -0.95 12.16
CA ALA A 136 -8.39 -1.97 12.91
C ALA A 136 -9.12 -2.41 14.19
N LEU A 137 -9.80 -1.49 14.89
CA LEU A 137 -10.56 -1.80 16.10
C LEU A 137 -11.64 -2.90 15.92
N PRO A 138 -12.61 -2.75 15.01
CA PRO A 138 -13.62 -3.78 14.78
C PRO A 138 -13.01 -5.06 14.21
N SER A 139 -11.93 -4.96 13.42
CA SER A 139 -11.20 -6.14 12.95
C SER A 139 -10.64 -6.96 14.12
N LEU A 140 -10.04 -6.28 15.11
CA LEU A 140 -9.51 -6.94 16.29
C LEU A 140 -10.61 -7.55 17.13
N ALA A 141 -11.70 -6.80 17.37
CA ALA A 141 -12.85 -7.30 18.10
C ALA A 141 -13.44 -8.56 17.44
N TYR A 142 -13.60 -8.55 16.12
CA TYR A 142 -14.05 -9.70 15.35
C TYR A 142 -13.12 -10.90 15.49
N LEU A 143 -11.80 -10.72 15.31
CA LEU A 143 -10.84 -11.83 15.43
C LEU A 143 -10.82 -12.41 16.85
N LEU A 144 -10.87 -11.56 17.88
CA LEU A 144 -10.94 -12.01 19.27
C LEU A 144 -12.24 -12.77 19.54
N TRP A 145 -13.38 -12.27 19.05
CA TRP A 145 -14.66 -12.95 19.16
C TRP A 145 -14.62 -14.34 18.53
N ARG A 146 -14.00 -14.48 17.35
CA ARG A 146 -13.81 -15.79 16.70
C ARG A 146 -12.96 -16.76 17.52
N ARG A 147 -11.99 -16.27 18.31
CA ARG A 147 -11.23 -17.12 19.25
C ARG A 147 -12.07 -17.50 20.46
N LEU A 148 -12.93 -16.60 20.94
CA LEU A 148 -13.87 -16.91 22.02
C LEU A 148 -14.88 -17.97 21.55
N ASP A 149 -15.45 -17.84 20.35
CA ASP A 149 -16.36 -18.83 19.75
C ASP A 149 -15.74 -20.23 19.69
N TRP A 150 -14.45 -20.32 19.31
CA TRP A 150 -13.71 -21.59 19.32
C TRP A 150 -13.72 -22.25 20.71
N VAL A 151 -13.42 -21.48 21.75
CA VAL A 151 -13.38 -21.98 23.13
C VAL A 151 -14.78 -22.34 23.63
N LEU A 152 -15.78 -21.49 23.37
CA LEU A 152 -17.16 -21.71 23.79
C LEU A 152 -17.81 -22.90 23.08
N ALA A 153 -17.40 -23.19 21.84
CA ALA A 153 -17.82 -24.39 21.10
C ALA A 153 -17.17 -25.69 21.65
N GLY A 154 -16.30 -25.62 22.65
CA GLY A 154 -15.59 -26.77 23.21
C GLY A 154 -14.56 -27.36 22.24
N ALA A 155 -14.08 -26.59 21.27
CA ALA A 155 -13.08 -27.07 20.33
C ALA A 155 -11.75 -27.36 21.05
N PRO A 156 -11.06 -28.46 20.70
CA PRO A 156 -9.90 -28.90 21.45
C PRO A 156 -8.70 -27.96 21.28
N GLY A 157 -7.91 -27.81 22.36
CA GLY A 157 -6.62 -27.11 22.34
C GLY A 157 -6.71 -25.58 22.32
N ILE A 158 -5.57 -24.95 22.06
CA ILE A 158 -5.47 -23.48 21.94
C ILE A 158 -6.03 -23.07 20.57
N PRO A 159 -6.89 -22.04 20.49
CA PRO A 159 -7.36 -21.52 19.21
C PRO A 159 -6.19 -21.23 18.25
N PRO A 160 -6.26 -21.66 16.98
CA PRO A 160 -5.20 -21.35 16.04
C PRO A 160 -5.09 -19.85 15.83
N LEU A 161 -3.87 -19.37 15.52
CA LEU A 161 -3.65 -17.94 15.27
C LEU A 161 -4.55 -17.41 14.16
N ARG A 162 -4.80 -18.19 13.12
CA ARG A 162 -5.68 -17.86 12.00
C ARG A 162 -6.68 -18.99 11.77
N LEU A 163 -7.97 -18.69 11.85
CA LEU A 163 -9.03 -19.63 11.49
C LEU A 163 -9.27 -19.58 9.97
N LEU A 164 -9.87 -20.65 9.44
CA LEU A 164 -10.30 -20.68 8.05
C LEU A 164 -11.39 -19.62 7.80
N ASN A 165 -11.36 -19.01 6.61
CA ASN A 165 -12.33 -18.02 6.13
C ASN A 165 -12.38 -16.71 6.94
N GLU A 166 -11.32 -16.35 7.65
CA GLU A 166 -11.22 -15.03 8.28
C GLU A 166 -10.81 -13.94 7.28
N GLY A 167 -11.62 -12.89 7.21
CA GLY A 167 -11.36 -11.65 6.47
C GLY A 167 -11.34 -10.44 7.40
N THR A 168 -10.92 -9.28 6.86
CA THR A 168 -11.01 -7.98 7.54
C THR A 168 -11.53 -6.93 6.56
N PRO A 169 -11.96 -5.74 7.01
CA PRO A 169 -12.29 -4.62 6.11
C PRO A 169 -11.12 -4.16 5.22
N PHE A 170 -9.89 -4.57 5.55
CA PHE A 170 -8.70 -4.38 4.71
C PHE A 170 -8.54 -5.48 3.64
N GLY A 171 -9.56 -6.32 3.45
CA GLY A 171 -9.54 -7.54 2.63
C GLY A 171 -8.98 -8.72 3.42
N SER A 172 -7.66 -8.88 3.42
CA SER A 172 -6.99 -10.01 4.07
C SER A 172 -6.55 -9.70 5.51
N VAL A 173 -6.66 -10.68 6.42
CA VAL A 173 -6.13 -10.59 7.79
C VAL A 173 -4.63 -10.31 7.87
N ALA A 174 -3.90 -10.52 6.77
CA ALA A 174 -2.47 -10.26 6.69
C ALA A 174 -2.13 -8.78 6.43
N VAL A 175 -3.10 -7.95 6.03
CA VAL A 175 -2.92 -6.54 5.64
C VAL A 175 -2.73 -5.57 6.81
N PRO A 176 -3.53 -5.64 7.92
CA PRO A 176 -3.43 -4.67 9.01
C PRO A 176 -2.01 -4.46 9.55
N PRO A 177 -1.15 -5.49 9.74
CA PRO A 177 0.21 -5.31 10.22
C PRO A 177 1.06 -4.39 9.33
N PHE A 178 0.84 -4.45 8.01
CA PHE A 178 1.54 -3.62 7.04
C PHE A 178 0.98 -2.20 6.96
N MET A 179 -0.24 -1.94 7.44
CA MET A 179 -0.84 -0.58 7.47
C MET A 179 -0.55 0.16 8.77
N ILE A 180 -0.60 -0.57 9.89
CA ILE A 180 -0.54 0.04 11.22
C ILE A 180 0.82 0.68 11.48
N TRP A 181 1.90 0.05 11.02
CA TRP A 181 3.22 0.65 11.17
C TRP A 181 3.36 1.95 10.35
N PRO A 182 3.12 1.98 9.02
CA PRO A 182 3.10 3.24 8.28
C PRO A 182 2.20 4.32 8.90
N ALA A 183 0.98 3.96 9.29
CA ALA A 183 0.03 4.84 9.95
C ALA A 183 0.59 5.41 11.26
N TRP A 184 1.27 4.59 12.07
CA TRP A 184 1.87 5.02 13.34
C TRP A 184 3.03 6.00 13.15
N VAL A 185 3.85 5.80 12.10
CA VAL A 185 4.93 6.73 11.75
C VAL A 185 4.34 8.06 11.27
N LEU A 186 3.35 8.01 10.38
CA LEU A 186 2.70 9.21 9.85
C LEU A 186 1.90 9.97 10.92
N ALA A 187 1.32 9.28 11.90
CA ALA A 187 0.73 9.90 13.09
C ALA A 187 1.76 10.76 13.87
N GLY A 188 3.07 10.51 13.69
CA GLY A 188 4.14 11.34 14.21
C GLY A 188 4.12 12.79 13.70
N LEU A 189 3.47 13.06 12.56
CA LEU A 189 3.29 14.40 11.98
C LEU A 189 2.22 15.24 12.68
N ILE A 190 1.38 14.64 13.53
CA ILE A 190 0.31 15.34 14.24
C ILE A 190 0.95 16.25 15.31
N GLU A 191 0.84 17.56 15.17
CA GLU A 191 1.45 18.53 16.09
C GLU A 191 0.87 18.43 17.52
N PRO A 192 -0.47 18.47 17.73
CA PRO A 192 -1.05 18.48 19.07
C PRO A 192 -0.78 17.17 19.80
N PRO A 193 -0.04 17.17 20.93
CA PRO A 193 0.26 15.93 21.66
C PRO A 193 -0.99 15.22 22.19
N SER A 194 -2.04 15.99 22.52
CA SER A 194 -3.33 15.49 22.98
C SER A 194 -4.06 14.65 21.94
N VAL A 195 -3.79 14.84 20.65
CA VAL A 195 -4.36 14.04 19.54
C VAL A 195 -3.37 12.97 19.10
N ARG A 196 -2.09 13.35 18.96
CA ARG A 196 -1.01 12.43 18.52
C ARG A 196 -0.87 11.22 19.44
N ARG A 197 -0.84 11.43 20.76
CA ARG A 197 -0.55 10.35 21.73
C ARG A 197 -1.65 9.29 21.75
N PRO A 198 -2.95 9.61 21.91
CA PRO A 198 -4.00 8.61 21.89
C PRO A 198 -4.03 7.80 20.59
N ILE A 199 -3.87 8.45 19.43
CA ILE A 199 -3.85 7.74 18.13
C ILE A 199 -2.67 6.77 18.06
N ARG A 200 -1.46 7.20 18.41
CA ARG A 200 -0.27 6.32 18.38
C ARG A 200 -0.38 5.18 19.38
N ILE A 201 -0.91 5.43 20.58
CA ILE A 201 -1.15 4.40 21.59
C ILE A 201 -2.19 3.40 21.08
N GLY A 202 -3.31 3.89 20.54
CA GLY A 202 -4.36 3.05 19.96
C GLY A 202 -3.85 2.17 18.83
N LEU A 203 -3.07 2.74 17.90
CA LEU A 203 -2.44 1.97 16.82
C LEU A 203 -1.51 0.86 17.33
N VAL A 204 -0.74 1.12 18.38
CA VAL A 204 0.12 0.08 18.99
C VAL A 204 -0.73 -0.97 19.72
N ALA A 205 -1.69 -0.53 20.54
CA ALA A 205 -2.55 -1.39 21.35
C ALA A 205 -3.41 -2.33 20.50
N VAL A 206 -3.85 -1.87 19.33
CA VAL A 206 -4.62 -2.68 18.37
C VAL A 206 -3.68 -3.45 17.43
N GLY A 207 -2.59 -2.83 17.00
CA GLY A 207 -1.69 -3.38 15.99
C GLY A 207 -0.87 -4.58 16.45
N ILE A 208 -0.40 -4.59 17.69
CA ILE A 208 0.35 -5.73 18.22
C ILE A 208 -0.54 -6.98 18.24
N PRO A 209 -1.74 -6.98 18.88
CA PRO A 209 -2.65 -8.12 18.85
C PRO A 209 -3.05 -8.53 17.43
N LEU A 210 -3.39 -7.57 16.55
CA LEU A 210 -3.73 -7.88 15.16
C LEU A 210 -2.58 -8.53 14.41
N THR A 211 -1.34 -8.10 14.65
CA THR A 211 -0.16 -8.70 14.01
C THR A 211 0.05 -10.15 14.46
N ILE A 212 -0.19 -10.44 15.74
CA ILE A 212 -0.11 -11.81 16.26
C ILE A 212 -1.25 -12.65 15.67
N LEU A 213 -2.50 -12.18 15.78
CA LEU A 213 -3.70 -12.89 15.30
C LEU A 213 -3.79 -12.98 13.78
N SER A 214 -3.08 -12.13 13.02
CA SER A 214 -3.02 -12.25 11.57
C SER A 214 -2.37 -13.56 11.12
N GLY A 215 -1.46 -14.11 11.93
CA GLY A 215 -0.60 -15.23 11.55
C GLY A 215 0.24 -14.95 10.28
N SER A 216 0.49 -13.67 9.96
CA SER A 216 1.15 -13.24 8.73
C SER A 216 2.66 -13.39 8.83
N ARG A 217 3.19 -14.43 8.16
CA ARG A 217 4.64 -14.74 8.15
C ARG A 217 5.47 -13.62 7.53
N SER A 218 4.99 -13.02 6.44
CA SER A 218 5.65 -11.90 5.77
C SER A 218 5.70 -10.67 6.67
N ALA A 219 4.65 -10.39 7.44
CA ALA A 219 4.65 -9.30 8.41
C ALA A 219 5.65 -9.55 9.54
N TRP A 220 5.70 -10.78 10.09
CA TRP A 220 6.65 -11.12 11.15
C TRP A 220 8.10 -11.04 10.66
N LEU A 221 8.36 -11.49 9.42
CA LEU A 221 9.69 -11.37 8.81
C LEU A 221 10.08 -9.90 8.61
N ALA A 222 9.17 -9.08 8.07
CA ALA A 222 9.39 -7.64 7.91
C ALA A 222 9.71 -6.96 9.25
N ILE A 223 8.96 -7.30 10.30
CA ILE A 223 9.21 -6.81 11.67
C ILE A 223 10.56 -7.31 12.18
N GLY A 224 10.86 -8.60 12.03
CA GLY A 224 12.12 -9.20 12.46
C GLY A 224 13.33 -8.54 11.81
N VAL A 225 13.34 -8.39 10.48
CA VAL A 225 14.43 -7.72 9.76
C VAL A 225 14.56 -6.26 10.18
N THR A 226 13.45 -5.55 10.34
CA THR A 226 13.52 -4.14 10.76
C THR A 226 14.03 -4.00 12.20
N LEU A 227 13.64 -4.91 13.10
CA LEU A 227 14.18 -4.99 14.47
C LEU A 227 15.66 -5.36 14.48
N LEU A 228 16.14 -6.20 13.57
CA LEU A 228 17.56 -6.49 13.44
C LEU A 228 18.33 -5.26 12.97
N VAL A 229 17.88 -4.61 11.89
CA VAL A 229 18.56 -3.44 11.30
C VAL A 229 18.54 -2.23 12.23
N ALA A 230 17.44 -1.98 12.94
CA ALA A 230 17.32 -0.84 13.86
C ALA A 230 17.77 -1.16 15.28
N GLY A 231 17.37 -2.33 15.78
CA GLY A 231 17.52 -2.73 17.17
C GLY A 231 18.94 -3.17 17.51
N VAL A 232 19.60 -3.95 16.65
CA VAL A 232 20.97 -4.42 16.92
C VAL A 232 21.94 -3.24 17.08
N PRO A 233 22.00 -2.25 16.17
CA PRO A 233 22.86 -1.08 16.37
C PRO A 233 22.48 -0.26 17.61
N TRP A 234 21.17 -0.13 17.91
CA TRP A 234 20.69 0.60 19.08
C TRP A 234 21.10 -0.05 20.40
N VAL A 235 20.95 -1.37 20.50
CA VAL A 235 21.36 -2.19 21.66
C VAL A 235 22.88 -2.16 21.77
N TRP A 236 23.59 -2.39 20.67
CA TRP A 236 25.05 -2.43 20.65
C TRP A 236 25.68 -1.11 21.12
N GLY A 237 25.13 0.04 20.70
CA GLY A 237 25.57 1.35 21.14
C GLY A 237 25.24 1.67 22.61
N ARG A 238 24.29 0.95 23.22
CA ARG A 238 23.90 1.09 24.63
C ARG A 238 24.32 -0.07 25.51
N ARG A 239 25.09 -1.04 24.98
CA ARG A 239 25.41 -2.29 25.67
C ARG A 239 26.00 -2.07 27.06
N HIS A 240 26.87 -1.08 27.22
CA HIS A 240 27.50 -0.75 28.51
C HIS A 240 26.54 -0.16 29.55
N ARG A 241 25.42 0.43 29.10
CA ARG A 241 24.34 0.92 29.98
C ARG A 241 23.32 -0.16 30.30
N LEU A 242 23.07 -1.06 29.35
CA LEU A 242 22.11 -2.16 29.48
C LEU A 242 22.70 -3.34 30.28
N TRP A 243 23.99 -3.60 30.12
CA TRP A 243 24.77 -4.62 30.82
C TRP A 243 26.00 -3.96 31.46
N PRO A 244 25.84 -3.29 32.62
CA PRO A 244 26.98 -2.79 33.37
C PRO A 244 27.87 -3.95 33.81
N PRO A 245 29.20 -3.80 33.76
CA PRO A 245 30.13 -4.83 34.24
C PRO A 245 30.01 -4.95 35.76
N GLY A 246 29.24 -5.91 36.25
CA GLY A 246 29.00 -6.08 37.69
C GLY A 246 27.82 -6.98 38.05
N GLY A 247 27.75 -8.20 37.50
CA GLY A 247 26.74 -9.21 37.85
C GLY A 247 25.32 -8.93 37.31
N LEU A 248 24.50 -9.98 37.25
CA LEU A 248 23.08 -9.86 36.91
C LEU A 248 22.30 -9.39 38.13
N ASP A 249 21.80 -8.15 38.10
CA ASP A 249 20.82 -7.65 39.09
C ASP A 249 19.56 -8.56 39.05
N PRO A 250 18.98 -8.97 40.20
CA PRO A 250 17.68 -9.66 40.25
C PRO A 250 16.61 -9.07 39.32
N ARG A 251 16.58 -7.74 39.14
CA ARG A 251 15.67 -7.09 38.18
C ARG A 251 15.98 -7.47 36.73
N GLN A 252 17.25 -7.53 36.36
CA GLN A 252 17.70 -7.97 35.03
C GLN A 252 17.41 -9.47 34.83
N ALA A 253 17.57 -10.29 35.87
CA ALA A 253 17.22 -11.71 35.83
C ALA A 253 15.71 -11.92 35.62
N VAL A 254 14.86 -11.17 36.32
CA VAL A 254 13.39 -11.21 36.13
C VAL A 254 13.00 -10.73 34.73
N ILE A 255 13.59 -9.65 34.22
CA ILE A 255 13.35 -9.19 32.85
C ILE A 255 13.81 -10.25 31.84
N GLY A 256 14.99 -10.84 32.04
CA GLY A 256 15.55 -11.89 31.19
C GLY A 256 14.65 -13.13 31.16
N LEU A 257 14.20 -13.60 32.33
CA LEU A 257 13.26 -14.70 32.44
C LEU A 257 11.91 -14.37 31.79
N GLY A 258 11.39 -13.16 32.00
CA GLY A 258 10.16 -12.70 31.36
C GLY A 258 10.27 -12.66 29.83
N LEU A 259 11.41 -12.21 29.30
CA LEU A 259 11.70 -12.23 27.86
C LEU A 259 11.84 -13.66 27.33
N LEU A 260 12.48 -14.57 28.07
CA LEU A 260 12.58 -15.98 27.70
C LEU A 260 11.21 -16.66 27.69
N LEU A 261 10.37 -16.42 28.70
CA LEU A 261 8.99 -16.94 28.75
C LEU A 261 8.15 -16.39 27.60
N LEU A 262 8.26 -15.09 27.32
CA LEU A 262 7.58 -14.46 26.18
C LEU A 262 8.08 -15.04 24.85
N ALA A 263 9.38 -15.29 24.71
CA ALA A 263 9.96 -15.93 23.53
C ALA A 263 9.48 -17.39 23.38
N GLY A 264 9.38 -18.14 24.49
CA GLY A 264 8.82 -19.48 24.52
C GLY A 264 7.35 -19.52 24.08
N LEU A 265 6.53 -18.62 24.63
CA LEU A 265 5.13 -18.47 24.22
C LEU A 265 5.01 -18.07 22.75
N ALA A 266 5.83 -17.12 22.30
CA ALA A 266 5.88 -16.73 20.90
C ALA A 266 6.28 -17.91 20.00
N ALA A 267 7.29 -18.71 20.40
CA ALA A 267 7.70 -19.90 19.67
C ALA A 267 6.57 -20.93 19.55
N MET A 268 5.83 -21.20 20.64
CA MET A 268 4.68 -22.12 20.60
C MET A 268 3.59 -21.68 19.62
N LEU A 269 3.37 -20.36 19.47
CA LEU A 269 2.39 -19.80 18.54
C LEU A 269 2.91 -19.70 17.10
N VAL A 270 4.20 -19.42 16.92
CA VAL A 270 4.84 -19.14 15.64
C VAL A 270 5.29 -20.42 14.92
N VAL A 271 5.82 -21.41 15.65
CA VAL A 271 6.39 -22.65 15.06
C VAL A 271 5.38 -23.40 14.19
N PRO A 272 4.14 -23.70 14.63
CA PRO A 272 3.15 -24.39 13.79
C PRO A 272 2.85 -23.63 12.49
N ARG A 273 2.96 -22.29 12.51
CA ARG A 273 2.74 -21.46 11.33
C ARG A 273 3.95 -21.45 10.40
N LEU A 274 5.17 -21.46 10.94
CA LEU A 274 6.40 -21.57 10.15
C LEU A 274 6.48 -22.92 9.43
N THR A 275 6.01 -24.00 10.05
CA THR A 275 6.01 -25.36 9.47
C THR A 275 4.82 -25.66 8.56
N ALA A 276 3.94 -24.69 8.27
CA ALA A 276 2.78 -24.88 7.39
C ALA A 276 3.19 -25.01 5.91
N VAL A 277 3.53 -26.24 5.50
CA VAL A 277 3.99 -26.61 4.14
C VAL A 277 2.97 -26.26 3.06
N THR A 278 1.68 -26.41 3.33
CA THR A 278 0.60 -26.14 2.36
C THR A 278 0.63 -24.72 1.78
N SER A 279 0.90 -23.72 2.62
CA SER A 279 0.99 -22.33 2.17
C SER A 279 2.27 -22.04 1.38
N LEU A 280 3.34 -22.81 1.58
CA LEU A 280 4.56 -22.72 0.76
C LEU A 280 4.34 -23.35 -0.62
N LEU A 281 3.71 -24.53 -0.68
CA LEU A 281 3.36 -25.18 -1.94
C LEU A 281 2.44 -24.29 -2.79
N TYR A 282 1.44 -23.66 -2.16
CA TYR A 282 0.58 -22.68 -2.82
C TYR A 282 1.37 -21.52 -3.43
N ARG A 283 2.31 -20.93 -2.69
CA ARG A 283 3.16 -19.84 -3.18
C ARG A 283 4.14 -20.28 -4.26
N ALA A 284 4.68 -21.49 -4.16
CA ALA A 284 5.53 -22.05 -5.20
C ALA A 284 4.76 -22.25 -6.51
N GLY A 285 3.50 -22.73 -6.45
CA GLY A 285 2.61 -22.80 -7.60
C GLY A 285 2.35 -21.43 -8.22
N LEU A 286 2.01 -20.44 -7.39
CA LEU A 286 1.87 -19.04 -7.83
C LEU A 286 3.10 -18.55 -8.58
N TRP A 287 4.29 -18.75 -8.01
CA TRP A 287 5.52 -18.26 -8.60
C TRP A 287 5.88 -18.96 -9.90
N ARG A 288 5.69 -20.28 -9.96
CA ARG A 288 5.86 -21.07 -11.18
C ARG A 288 4.95 -20.53 -12.28
N ASP A 289 3.67 -20.35 -11.99
CA ASP A 289 2.69 -19.90 -12.99
C ASP A 289 2.97 -18.46 -13.44
N SER A 290 3.42 -17.57 -12.54
CA SER A 290 3.87 -16.22 -12.89
C SER A 290 5.12 -16.23 -13.78
N LEU A 291 6.09 -17.11 -13.49
CA LEU A 291 7.31 -17.25 -14.31
C LEU A 291 7.01 -17.85 -15.68
N ALA A 292 6.08 -18.81 -15.75
CA ALA A 292 5.60 -19.37 -17.01
C ALA A 292 4.89 -18.30 -17.85
N ALA A 293 4.02 -17.49 -17.24
CA ALA A 293 3.39 -16.35 -17.91
C ALA A 293 4.43 -15.33 -18.40
N TRP A 294 5.40 -14.95 -17.56
CA TRP A 294 6.48 -14.03 -17.93
C TRP A 294 7.34 -14.54 -19.10
N SER A 295 7.53 -15.87 -19.22
CA SER A 295 8.41 -16.44 -20.24
C SER A 295 7.95 -16.20 -21.69
N THR A 296 6.72 -15.72 -21.91
CA THR A 296 6.21 -15.37 -23.25
C THR A 296 6.80 -14.08 -23.80
N ASP A 297 7.16 -13.12 -22.94
CA ASP A 297 7.95 -11.93 -23.27
C ASP A 297 8.90 -11.60 -22.10
N PRO A 298 10.10 -12.20 -22.08
CA PRO A 298 11.03 -12.01 -20.96
C PRO A 298 11.51 -10.56 -20.79
N LEU A 299 11.57 -9.80 -21.90
CA LEU A 299 12.19 -8.48 -21.92
C LEU A 299 11.23 -7.41 -21.38
N LEU A 300 10.01 -7.38 -21.90
CA LEU A 300 9.00 -6.36 -21.62
C LEU A 300 7.86 -6.86 -20.74
N GLY A 301 7.72 -8.17 -20.55
CA GLY A 301 6.65 -8.76 -19.75
C GLY A 301 5.32 -8.83 -20.50
N ILE A 302 4.30 -9.34 -19.82
CA ILE A 302 2.98 -9.62 -20.42
C ILE A 302 2.06 -8.38 -20.50
N GLY A 303 2.50 -7.26 -19.94
CA GLY A 303 1.74 -6.03 -19.80
C GLY A 303 1.10 -5.87 -18.40
N PRO A 304 1.05 -4.65 -17.86
CA PRO A 304 0.58 -4.40 -16.50
C PRO A 304 -0.89 -4.75 -16.31
N GLY A 305 -1.21 -5.38 -15.18
CA GLY A 305 -2.59 -5.75 -14.82
C GLY A 305 -3.15 -7.00 -15.51
N PHE A 306 -2.41 -7.62 -16.43
CA PHE A 306 -2.84 -8.84 -17.12
C PHE A 306 -2.49 -10.15 -16.38
N MET A 307 -1.62 -10.05 -15.36
CA MET A 307 -1.10 -11.19 -14.59
C MET A 307 -2.14 -12.21 -14.07
N PRO A 308 -3.32 -11.82 -13.53
CA PRO A 308 -4.31 -12.79 -13.09
C PRO A 308 -4.74 -13.77 -14.19
N TYR A 309 -4.92 -13.27 -15.41
CA TYR A 309 -5.41 -14.03 -16.56
C TYR A 309 -4.30 -14.87 -17.19
N ALA A 310 -3.13 -14.26 -17.40
CA ALA A 310 -1.98 -14.96 -17.96
C ALA A 310 -1.55 -16.15 -17.08
N ARG A 311 -1.62 -16.00 -15.75
CA ARG A 311 -1.33 -17.11 -14.82
C ARG A 311 -2.36 -18.22 -14.87
N GLN A 312 -3.64 -17.89 -15.01
CA GLN A 312 -4.68 -18.92 -15.17
C GLN A 312 -4.46 -19.71 -16.45
N ALA A 313 -4.06 -19.03 -17.53
CA ALA A 313 -3.71 -19.68 -18.79
C ALA A 313 -2.40 -20.50 -18.72
N ALA A 314 -1.44 -20.08 -17.89
CA ALA A 314 -0.15 -20.76 -17.69
C ALA A 314 -0.17 -21.87 -16.63
N ALA A 315 -1.28 -22.03 -15.90
CA ALA A 315 -1.42 -23.07 -14.89
C ALA A 315 -1.33 -24.47 -15.53
N ALA A 316 -0.59 -25.38 -14.90
CA ALA A 316 -0.43 -26.74 -15.41
C ALA A 316 -1.77 -27.46 -15.57
N ASP A 317 -1.88 -28.32 -16.59
CA ASP A 317 -3.05 -29.17 -16.80
C ASP A 317 -3.42 -29.93 -15.51
N TYR A 318 -4.72 -29.99 -15.23
CA TYR A 318 -5.28 -30.64 -14.04
C TYR A 318 -4.82 -30.06 -12.69
N SER A 319 -4.19 -28.89 -12.68
CA SER A 319 -3.99 -28.11 -11.44
C SER A 319 -5.17 -27.19 -11.19
N PHE A 320 -5.48 -26.91 -9.92
CA PHE A 320 -6.45 -25.88 -9.58
C PHE A 320 -5.80 -24.51 -9.80
N PRO A 321 -6.24 -23.71 -10.80
CA PRO A 321 -5.66 -22.40 -11.02
C PRO A 321 -5.88 -21.56 -9.78
N VAL A 322 -4.79 -21.07 -9.21
CA VAL A 322 -4.86 -20.24 -8.02
C VAL A 322 -5.58 -18.93 -8.37
N ARG A 323 -6.79 -18.74 -7.85
CA ARG A 323 -7.65 -17.56 -8.07
C ARG A 323 -7.17 -16.30 -7.35
N GLN A 324 -5.85 -16.10 -7.28
CA GLN A 324 -5.26 -14.91 -6.68
C GLN A 324 -4.79 -13.95 -7.77
N PRO A 325 -5.13 -12.66 -7.69
CA PRO A 325 -4.79 -11.69 -8.74
C PRO A 325 -3.32 -11.26 -8.76
N HIS A 326 -2.50 -11.69 -7.80
CA HIS A 326 -1.10 -11.27 -7.69
C HIS A 326 -0.17 -12.41 -7.24
N SER A 327 1.13 -12.24 -7.47
CA SER A 327 2.16 -13.25 -7.26
C SER A 327 2.59 -13.43 -5.80
N HIS A 328 2.10 -12.58 -4.88
CA HIS A 328 2.57 -12.48 -3.49
C HIS A 328 4.10 -12.35 -3.37
N ASN A 329 4.69 -11.66 -4.35
CA ASN A 329 6.11 -11.36 -4.48
C ASN A 329 6.21 -10.18 -5.44
N LEU A 330 6.49 -9.00 -4.91
CA LEU A 330 6.49 -7.74 -5.66
C LEU A 330 7.52 -7.72 -6.80
N PRO A 331 8.80 -8.15 -6.60
CA PRO A 331 9.73 -8.32 -7.72
C PRO A 331 9.20 -9.21 -8.84
N LEU A 332 8.54 -10.32 -8.51
CA LEU A 332 7.95 -11.21 -9.50
C LEU A 332 6.73 -10.61 -10.19
N GLY A 333 5.94 -9.81 -9.46
CA GLY A 333 4.86 -9.01 -10.05
C GLY A 333 5.38 -8.02 -11.09
N VAL A 334 6.40 -7.24 -10.74
CA VAL A 334 7.05 -6.29 -11.68
C VAL A 334 7.71 -7.01 -12.85
N LEU A 335 8.40 -8.13 -12.60
CA LEU A 335 9.02 -8.94 -13.65
C LEU A 335 7.97 -9.44 -14.64
N GLY A 336 6.82 -9.90 -14.15
CA GLY A 336 5.75 -10.34 -15.01
C GLY A 336 5.11 -9.20 -15.81
N ASP A 337 4.75 -8.11 -15.15
CA ASP A 337 4.03 -6.99 -15.77
C ASP A 337 4.90 -6.14 -16.70
N ALA A 338 6.21 -6.02 -16.43
CA ALA A 338 7.11 -5.12 -17.14
C ALA A 338 8.47 -5.72 -17.53
N GLY A 339 8.62 -7.04 -17.41
CA GLY A 339 9.80 -7.77 -17.85
C GLY A 339 11.08 -7.43 -17.07
N ILE A 340 12.22 -7.86 -17.63
CA ILE A 340 13.54 -7.55 -17.05
C ILE A 340 13.80 -6.03 -17.07
N VAL A 341 13.30 -5.30 -18.08
CA VAL A 341 13.47 -3.84 -18.17
C VAL A 341 12.79 -3.13 -17.00
N GLY A 342 11.52 -3.45 -16.74
CA GLY A 342 10.77 -2.89 -15.62
C GLY A 342 11.36 -3.30 -14.27
N LEU A 343 11.77 -4.56 -14.10
CA LEU A 343 12.41 -5.02 -12.87
C LEU A 343 13.73 -4.29 -12.60
N ALA A 344 14.58 -4.11 -13.61
CA ALA A 344 15.83 -3.37 -13.47
C ALA A 344 15.57 -1.91 -13.05
N ALA A 345 14.59 -1.25 -13.66
CA ALA A 345 14.19 0.11 -13.29
C ALA A 345 13.64 0.18 -11.85
N ALA A 346 12.86 -0.81 -11.42
CA ALA A 346 12.33 -0.90 -10.06
C ALA A 346 13.45 -1.11 -9.02
N LEU A 347 14.42 -1.99 -9.30
CA LEU A 347 15.59 -2.18 -8.45
C LEU A 347 16.44 -0.90 -8.37
N GLY A 348 16.62 -0.20 -9.50
CA GLY A 348 17.27 1.11 -9.53
C GLY A 348 16.55 2.14 -8.67
N LEU A 349 15.21 2.18 -8.70
CA LEU A 349 14.40 3.04 -7.85
C LEU A 349 14.57 2.69 -6.36
N VAL A 350 14.51 1.41 -5.99
CA VAL A 350 14.71 0.96 -4.60
C VAL A 350 16.10 1.37 -4.09
N LEU A 351 17.14 1.17 -4.90
CA LEU A 351 18.50 1.59 -4.56
C LEU A 351 18.58 3.12 -4.40
N ALA A 352 17.97 3.88 -5.31
CA ALA A 352 17.92 5.33 -5.22
C ALA A 352 17.21 5.79 -3.94
N ILE A 353 16.07 5.19 -3.59
CA ILE A 353 15.35 5.47 -2.33
C ILE A 353 16.25 5.22 -1.13
N ALA A 354 16.94 4.07 -1.08
CA ALA A 354 17.85 3.75 0.00
C ALA A 354 18.95 4.83 0.11
N VAL A 355 19.62 5.17 -0.98
CA VAL A 355 20.71 6.16 -0.99
C VAL A 355 20.27 7.55 -0.53
N VAL A 356 19.11 8.03 -1.00
CA VAL A 356 18.70 9.43 -0.80
C VAL A 356 17.80 9.64 0.41
N ALA A 357 17.01 8.64 0.79
CA ALA A 357 15.97 8.71 1.82
C ALA A 357 16.01 7.53 2.81
N GLY A 358 17.06 6.71 2.78
CA GLY A 358 17.24 5.62 3.75
C GLY A 358 17.33 6.12 5.20
N PRO A 359 17.11 5.25 6.20
CA PRO A 359 17.09 5.62 7.61
C PRO A 359 18.40 6.26 8.12
N TRP A 360 19.53 6.04 7.43
CA TRP A 360 20.83 6.67 7.69
C TRP A 360 20.92 8.13 7.24
N ARG A 361 20.03 8.61 6.37
CA ARG A 361 19.94 10.01 5.94
C ARG A 361 18.99 10.83 6.81
N ALA A 362 18.24 10.17 7.70
CA ALA A 362 17.22 10.82 8.51
C ALA A 362 17.82 11.78 9.55
N ARG A 363 17.23 12.98 9.63
CA ARG A 363 17.55 14.05 10.57
C ARG A 363 16.69 13.98 11.83
N THR A 364 15.50 13.40 11.75
CA THR A 364 14.60 13.25 12.91
C THR A 364 14.26 11.79 13.20
N ALA A 365 13.72 11.54 14.40
CA ALA A 365 13.22 10.22 14.78
C ALA A 365 12.05 9.75 13.90
N ASN A 366 11.18 10.68 13.48
CA ASN A 366 10.05 10.37 12.59
C ASN A 366 10.55 9.99 11.19
N GLY A 367 11.49 10.75 10.61
CA GLY A 367 12.08 10.41 9.31
C GLY A 367 12.83 9.07 9.34
N ARG A 368 13.55 8.78 10.44
CA ARG A 368 14.18 7.47 10.63
C ARG A 368 13.14 6.36 10.71
N GLY A 369 12.05 6.60 11.44
CA GLY A 369 10.91 5.69 11.50
C GLY A 369 10.30 5.41 10.12
N ALA A 370 10.22 6.43 9.26
CA ALA A 370 9.73 6.27 7.89
C ALA A 370 10.68 5.43 7.03
N GLY A 371 11.99 5.69 7.08
CA GLY A 371 12.99 4.88 6.38
C GLY A 371 13.01 3.41 6.84
N LEU A 372 12.85 3.17 8.14
CA LEU A 372 12.75 1.80 8.69
C LEU A 372 11.45 1.11 8.29
N ALA A 373 10.33 1.83 8.31
CA ALA A 373 9.05 1.28 7.86
C ALA A 373 9.11 0.90 6.36
N LEU A 374 9.68 1.76 5.51
CA LEU A 374 9.89 1.48 4.09
C LEU A 374 10.78 0.25 3.87
N LEU A 375 11.85 0.10 4.65
CA LEU A 375 12.70 -1.09 4.61
C LEU A 375 11.89 -2.35 4.97
N GLY A 376 11.11 -2.30 6.05
CA GLY A 376 10.21 -3.38 6.45
C GLY A 376 9.18 -3.71 5.36
N LEU A 377 8.57 -2.71 4.74
CA LEU A 377 7.66 -2.90 3.61
C LEU A 377 8.36 -3.52 2.40
N GLY A 378 9.60 -3.11 2.09
CA GLY A 378 10.39 -3.69 1.01
C GLY A 378 10.69 -5.18 1.23
N VAL A 379 11.08 -5.56 2.46
CA VAL A 379 11.29 -6.96 2.86
C VAL A 379 9.97 -7.74 2.81
N GLY A 380 8.89 -7.16 3.33
CA GLY A 380 7.54 -7.72 3.24
C GLY A 380 7.13 -7.97 1.79
N GLY A 381 7.46 -7.03 0.90
CA GLY A 381 7.23 -7.07 -0.54
C GLY A 381 7.84 -8.28 -1.24
N LEU A 382 8.91 -8.87 -0.70
CA LEU A 382 9.51 -10.10 -1.25
C LEU A 382 8.61 -11.33 -1.08
N PHE A 383 7.66 -11.27 -0.14
CA PHE A 383 6.78 -12.37 0.24
C PHE A 383 5.32 -11.97 0.29
N GLU A 384 4.98 -10.76 -0.11
CA GLU A 384 3.62 -10.26 -0.08
C GLU A 384 3.50 -9.17 -1.13
N ASP A 385 2.36 -9.09 -1.80
CA ASP A 385 2.10 -8.01 -2.72
C ASP A 385 0.80 -7.35 -2.30
N LEU A 386 0.91 -6.19 -1.64
CA LEU A 386 -0.24 -5.40 -1.19
C LEU A 386 -0.51 -4.20 -2.10
N THR A 387 0.19 -4.12 -3.24
CA THR A 387 0.10 -2.97 -4.14
C THR A 387 -1.24 -2.89 -4.87
N PHE A 388 -2.03 -3.96 -4.81
CA PHE A 388 -3.43 -3.97 -5.22
C PHE A 388 -4.35 -3.13 -4.31
N LEU A 389 -3.88 -2.69 -3.14
CA LEU A 389 -4.62 -1.82 -2.21
C LEU A 389 -4.17 -0.35 -2.36
N PRO A 390 -5.00 0.55 -2.91
CA PRO A 390 -4.63 1.94 -3.12
C PRO A 390 -4.15 2.66 -1.85
N ASN A 391 -4.81 2.44 -0.72
CA ASN A 391 -4.44 3.07 0.55
C ASN A 391 -3.11 2.56 1.10
N PHE A 392 -2.73 1.30 0.84
CA PHE A 392 -1.38 0.83 1.16
C PHE A 392 -0.33 1.63 0.38
N ASN A 393 -0.55 1.81 -0.92
CA ASN A 393 0.35 2.58 -1.78
C ASN A 393 0.47 4.03 -1.30
N LEU A 394 -0.65 4.67 -0.93
CA LEU A 394 -0.65 6.03 -0.38
C LEU A 394 0.13 6.13 0.94
N LEU A 395 0.00 5.14 1.82
CA LEU A 395 0.78 5.08 3.06
C LEU A 395 2.28 4.93 2.78
N ALA A 396 2.66 4.02 1.87
CA ALA A 396 4.06 3.82 1.48
C ALA A 396 4.66 5.07 0.83
N ILE A 397 3.94 5.73 -0.09
CA ILE A 397 4.35 7.00 -0.69
C ILE A 397 4.41 8.11 0.36
N GLY A 398 3.50 8.12 1.33
CA GLY A 398 3.51 9.06 2.45
C GLY A 398 4.77 8.92 3.30
N LEU A 399 5.19 7.68 3.60
CA LEU A 399 6.46 7.41 4.27
C LEU A 399 7.66 7.88 3.43
N LEU A 400 7.63 7.63 2.12
CA LEU A 400 8.69 8.08 1.21
C LEU A 400 8.78 9.61 1.17
N ALA A 401 7.65 10.30 1.06
CA ALA A 401 7.58 11.76 1.10
C ALA A 401 8.13 12.32 2.42
N LEU A 402 7.77 11.70 3.55
CA LEU A 402 8.33 12.06 4.87
C LEU A 402 9.84 11.84 4.92
N ALA A 403 10.33 10.68 4.49
CA ALA A 403 11.75 10.35 4.50
C ALA A 403 12.59 11.28 3.60
N LEU A 404 12.10 11.59 2.39
CA LEU A 404 12.73 12.55 1.48
C LEU A 404 12.79 13.96 2.07
N THR A 405 11.68 14.41 2.66
CA THR A 405 11.60 15.74 3.29
C THR A 405 12.57 15.82 4.46
N ASP A 406 12.59 14.80 5.32
CA ASP A 406 13.45 14.74 6.49
C ASP A 406 14.95 14.64 6.12
N ALA A 407 15.29 13.90 5.07
CA ALA A 407 16.65 13.84 4.53
C ALA A 407 17.10 15.17 3.90
N GLY A 408 16.18 16.09 3.61
CA GLY A 408 16.41 17.31 2.85
C GLY A 408 16.71 17.05 1.38
N ALA A 409 16.17 15.96 0.83
CA ALA A 409 16.32 15.58 -0.57
C ALA A 409 15.31 16.28 -1.50
N VAL A 410 14.40 17.08 -0.95
CA VAL A 410 13.36 17.78 -1.71
C VAL A 410 13.80 19.21 -2.01
N ARG A 411 13.81 19.56 -3.30
CA ARG A 411 14.03 20.94 -3.76
C ARG A 411 12.71 21.53 -4.23
N TRP A 412 12.40 22.74 -3.81
CA TRP A 412 11.19 23.44 -4.21
C TRP A 412 11.53 24.38 -5.36
N THR A 413 10.98 24.08 -6.53
CA THR A 413 11.30 24.81 -7.76
C THR A 413 10.03 25.38 -8.37
N ARG A 414 10.09 26.63 -8.80
CA ARG A 414 9.07 27.17 -9.71
C ARG A 414 9.41 26.66 -11.11
N PRO A 415 8.50 25.97 -11.80
CA PRO A 415 8.77 25.54 -13.16
C PRO A 415 9.08 26.79 -14.01
N PRO A 416 10.15 26.78 -14.82
CA PRO A 416 10.54 27.93 -15.62
C PRO A 416 9.38 28.30 -16.55
N VAL A 417 8.91 29.55 -16.42
CA VAL A 417 7.65 30.08 -16.93
C VAL A 417 7.68 30.34 -18.45
N ALA A 418 8.73 29.95 -19.16
CA ALA A 418 8.79 30.11 -20.61
C ALA A 418 7.53 29.51 -21.26
N ALA A 419 6.80 30.32 -22.03
CA ALA A 419 5.45 29.99 -22.52
C ALA A 419 5.40 28.63 -23.24
N TRP A 420 6.46 28.29 -23.99
CA TRP A 420 6.58 27.01 -24.70
C TRP A 420 6.72 25.80 -23.75
N ARG A 421 7.37 25.94 -22.59
CA ARG A 421 7.47 24.86 -21.58
C ARG A 421 6.15 24.64 -20.86
N ARG A 422 5.36 25.70 -20.66
CA ARG A 422 3.98 25.57 -20.17
C ARG A 422 3.11 24.83 -21.19
N ILE A 423 3.22 25.20 -22.47
CA ILE A 423 2.51 24.52 -23.56
C ILE A 423 2.93 23.04 -23.65
N ALA A 424 4.22 22.72 -23.52
CA ALA A 424 4.69 21.34 -23.56
C ALA A 424 4.25 20.52 -22.33
N LEU A 425 4.29 21.11 -21.13
CA LEU A 425 3.85 20.44 -19.89
C LEU A 425 2.34 20.20 -19.89
N VAL A 426 1.56 21.25 -20.21
CA VAL A 426 0.10 21.16 -20.29
C VAL A 426 -0.29 20.26 -21.46
N GLY A 427 0.30 20.45 -22.63
CA GLY A 427 0.08 19.62 -23.81
C GLY A 427 0.40 18.16 -23.56
N GLY A 428 1.55 17.84 -22.96
CA GLY A 428 1.91 16.46 -22.60
C GLY A 428 0.97 15.84 -21.56
N THR A 429 0.56 16.61 -20.55
CA THR A 429 -0.39 16.12 -19.52
C THR A 429 -1.77 15.91 -20.12
N VAL A 430 -2.24 16.83 -20.97
CA VAL A 430 -3.53 16.76 -21.67
C VAL A 430 -3.51 15.60 -22.66
N LEU A 431 -2.44 15.41 -23.43
CA LEU A 431 -2.31 14.30 -24.37
C LEU A 431 -2.25 12.95 -23.65
N ALA A 432 -1.49 12.84 -22.57
CA ALA A 432 -1.46 11.62 -21.74
C ALA A 432 -2.83 11.34 -21.12
N ALA A 433 -3.51 12.36 -20.58
CA ALA A 433 -4.85 12.22 -20.05
C ALA A 433 -5.86 11.85 -21.16
N ALA A 434 -5.77 12.47 -22.34
CA ALA A 434 -6.65 12.16 -23.47
C ALA A 434 -6.42 10.75 -24.03
N ALA A 435 -5.19 10.25 -23.99
CA ALA A 435 -4.86 8.88 -24.41
C ALA A 435 -5.37 7.83 -23.41
N LEU A 436 -5.31 8.13 -22.11
CA LEU A 436 -5.59 7.15 -21.05
C LEU A 436 -7.01 7.23 -20.49
N ALA A 437 -7.64 8.41 -20.49
CA ALA A 437 -8.98 8.60 -19.96
C ALA A 437 -10.03 7.73 -20.67
N PRO A 438 -10.02 7.56 -22.02
CA PRO A 438 -10.94 6.66 -22.67
C PRO A 438 -10.77 5.21 -22.21
N ALA A 439 -9.54 4.73 -22.04
CA ALA A 439 -9.29 3.37 -21.58
C ALA A 439 -9.83 3.14 -20.15
N VAL A 440 -9.61 4.10 -19.24
CA VAL A 440 -10.14 4.04 -17.87
C VAL A 440 -11.65 4.11 -17.86
N LEU A 441 -12.24 5.12 -18.51
CA LEU A 441 -13.68 5.36 -18.48
C LEU A 441 -14.47 4.22 -19.15
N LEU A 442 -14.02 3.75 -20.32
CA LEU A 442 -14.67 2.63 -21.01
C LEU A 442 -14.51 1.33 -20.22
N GLY A 443 -13.33 1.10 -19.64
CA GLY A 443 -13.09 -0.08 -18.83
C GLY A 443 -13.90 -0.11 -17.53
N ASP A 444 -14.03 1.03 -16.84
CA ASP A 444 -14.87 1.13 -15.65
C ASP A 444 -16.35 1.01 -16.02
N ALA A 445 -16.79 1.65 -17.11
CA ALA A 445 -18.16 1.52 -17.61
C ALA A 445 -18.49 0.07 -18.02
N SER A 446 -17.57 -0.62 -18.69
CA SER A 446 -17.68 -2.04 -19.02
C SER A 446 -17.80 -2.89 -17.75
N ALA A 447 -16.95 -2.66 -16.75
CA ALA A 447 -17.00 -3.39 -15.49
C ALA A 447 -18.31 -3.13 -14.71
N ILE A 448 -18.82 -1.90 -14.71
CA ILE A 448 -20.11 -1.54 -14.11
C ILE A 448 -21.25 -2.27 -14.83
N ALA A 449 -21.26 -2.27 -16.16
CA ALA A 449 -22.26 -2.98 -16.96
C ALA A 449 -22.18 -4.49 -16.70
N HIS A 450 -20.98 -5.07 -16.65
CA HIS A 450 -20.79 -6.48 -16.33
C HIS A 450 -21.36 -6.83 -14.95
N ARG A 451 -21.06 -6.01 -13.93
CA ARG A 451 -21.58 -6.22 -12.56
C ARG A 451 -23.09 -6.09 -12.52
N ALA A 452 -23.67 -5.09 -13.21
CA ALA A 452 -25.12 -4.92 -13.30
C ALA A 452 -25.79 -6.14 -13.92
N GLY A 453 -25.20 -6.71 -14.97
CA GLY A 453 -25.69 -7.92 -15.62
C GLY A 453 -25.65 -9.15 -14.72
N VAL A 454 -24.55 -9.36 -13.98
CA VAL A 454 -24.47 -10.43 -12.98
C VAL A 454 -25.52 -10.26 -11.88
N ASP A 455 -25.65 -9.06 -11.32
CA ASP A 455 -26.62 -8.79 -10.27
C ASP A 455 -28.07 -8.97 -10.78
N ALA A 456 -28.35 -8.63 -12.05
CA ALA A 456 -29.66 -8.85 -12.68
C ALA A 456 -29.96 -10.34 -12.85
N TRP A 457 -28.97 -11.14 -13.23
CA TRP A 457 -29.10 -12.60 -13.31
C TRP A 457 -29.43 -13.21 -11.93
N GLU A 458 -28.71 -12.79 -10.89
CA GLU A 458 -28.95 -13.25 -9.50
C GLU A 458 -30.35 -12.89 -8.99
N ARG A 459 -30.94 -11.78 -9.48
CA ARG A 459 -32.32 -11.38 -9.19
C ARG A 459 -33.38 -12.09 -10.05
N GLY A 460 -32.97 -12.97 -10.97
CA GLY A 460 -33.89 -13.69 -11.86
C GLY A 460 -34.40 -12.87 -13.05
N ASP A 461 -33.69 -11.82 -13.47
CA ASP A 461 -34.00 -11.04 -14.66
C ASP A 461 -33.01 -11.32 -15.80
N PRO A 462 -33.22 -12.39 -16.59
CA PRO A 462 -32.29 -12.80 -17.65
C PRO A 462 -32.25 -11.81 -18.83
N ALA A 463 -33.32 -11.03 -19.04
CA ALA A 463 -33.38 -10.05 -20.12
C ALA A 463 -32.48 -8.84 -19.82
N ALA A 464 -32.60 -8.27 -18.61
CA ALA A 464 -31.70 -7.21 -18.15
C ALA A 464 -30.25 -7.72 -18.09
N ALA A 465 -30.03 -8.93 -17.54
CA ALA A 465 -28.71 -9.53 -17.47
C ALA A 465 -28.03 -9.62 -18.85
N ARG A 466 -28.76 -10.11 -19.86
CA ARG A 466 -28.25 -10.20 -21.22
C ARG A 466 -27.90 -8.83 -21.81
N ASN A 467 -28.77 -7.84 -21.63
CA ASN A 467 -28.54 -6.49 -22.17
C ASN A 467 -27.29 -5.85 -21.56
N ASP A 468 -27.13 -5.94 -20.24
CA ASP A 468 -26.00 -5.37 -19.53
C ASP A 468 -24.68 -6.10 -19.84
N LEU A 469 -24.71 -7.42 -19.99
CA LEU A 469 -23.54 -8.20 -20.41
C LEU A 469 -23.13 -7.92 -21.86
N ILE A 470 -24.09 -7.74 -22.79
CA ILE A 470 -23.80 -7.31 -24.16
C ILE A 470 -23.21 -5.90 -24.16
N LEU A 471 -23.76 -4.99 -23.36
CA LEU A 471 -23.21 -3.64 -23.21
C LEU A 471 -21.77 -3.70 -22.69
N ALA A 472 -21.50 -4.49 -21.66
CA ALA A 472 -20.15 -4.67 -21.11
C ALA A 472 -19.16 -5.13 -22.19
N ALA A 473 -19.53 -6.16 -22.96
CA ALA A 473 -18.73 -6.65 -24.08
C ALA A 473 -18.55 -5.61 -25.20
N SER A 474 -19.56 -4.77 -25.48
CA SER A 474 -19.44 -3.73 -26.51
C SER A 474 -18.56 -2.54 -26.08
N LEU A 475 -18.44 -2.32 -24.78
CA LEU A 475 -17.60 -1.28 -24.19
C LEU A 475 -16.14 -1.74 -24.06
N ASP A 476 -15.91 -3.03 -23.86
CA ASP A 476 -14.57 -3.62 -23.83
C ASP A 476 -14.07 -3.90 -25.25
N ARG A 477 -13.44 -2.88 -25.85
CA ARG A 477 -12.99 -2.93 -27.26
C ARG A 477 -11.66 -3.68 -27.47
N TRP A 478 -11.15 -4.38 -26.45
CA TRP A 478 -9.75 -4.80 -26.37
C TRP A 478 -9.54 -6.30 -26.24
#